data_AF-A0A3R9VB47-F1
#
_entry.id   AF-A0A3R9VB47-F1
#
_cell.length_a   1.000
_cell.length_b   1.000
_cell.length_c   1.000
_cell.angle_alpha   90.00
_cell.angle_beta   90.00
_cell.angle_gamma   90.00
#
_symmetry.space_group_name_H-M   'P 1'
#
loop_
_entity.id
_entity.type
_entity.pdbx_description
1 polymer ?
#
loop_
_entity_poly.entity_id
_entity_poly.type
_entity_poly.pdbx_seq_one_letter_code
_entity_poly.pdbx_strand_id
1 'polypeptide(L)'
;MAALAAVAGLLSGCGSDAFERCVPEAADTAGAAQLAGTFEGELEAKGVRLTLALTPGTAHGGSFTVENWPTGDSSFHAHLGKAFSGSGTWVVDPAGSGRDRTTLLLDFAEPEGIMQGDTLDRLSIGIDAKRTFVYDDPDPDVCPDFRLRLRTG
;
A
#
# COMPACT_ATOMS: atom_id res chain seq x y z
N MET A 1 56.46 -32.19 -25.42
CA MET A 1 56.41 -30.72 -25.60
C MET A 1 54.94 -30.32 -25.73
N ALA A 2 54.58 -29.19 -25.10
CA ALA A 2 53.30 -28.48 -25.14
C ALA A 2 52.13 -29.11 -24.34
N ALA A 3 52.03 -28.66 -23.09
CA ALA A 3 50.78 -28.54 -22.35
C ALA A 3 50.00 -27.33 -22.88
N LEU A 4 48.67 -27.41 -22.93
CA LEU A 4 47.79 -26.24 -23.01
C LEU A 4 46.50 -26.57 -22.27
N ALA A 5 46.37 -25.91 -21.12
CA ALA A 5 45.16 -25.85 -20.33
C ALA A 5 44.11 -25.03 -21.08
N ALA A 6 42.87 -25.52 -21.14
CA ALA A 6 41.71 -24.72 -21.50
C ALA A 6 40.75 -24.74 -20.31
N VAL A 7 40.87 -23.71 -19.49
CA VAL A 7 39.88 -23.33 -18.47
C VAL A 7 38.66 -22.82 -19.23
N ALA A 8 37.60 -23.63 -19.33
CA ALA A 8 36.34 -23.22 -19.95
C ALA A 8 35.27 -23.09 -18.86
N GLY A 9 35.08 -21.84 -18.44
CA GLY A 9 33.93 -21.24 -17.77
C GLY A 9 32.89 -22.16 -17.15
N LEU A 10 32.89 -22.19 -15.82
CA LEU A 10 31.65 -22.26 -15.07
C LEU A 10 30.87 -20.98 -15.37
N LEU A 11 30.00 -21.02 -16.36
CA LEU A 11 28.88 -20.09 -16.45
C LEU A 11 27.93 -20.45 -15.30
N SER A 12 28.27 -20.00 -14.09
CA SER A 12 27.27 -19.73 -13.06
C SER A 12 26.43 -18.58 -13.60
N GLY A 13 25.45 -18.94 -14.44
CA GLY A 13 24.41 -18.04 -14.91
C GLY A 13 23.81 -17.36 -13.70
N CYS A 14 23.83 -16.04 -13.74
CA CYS A 14 23.36 -15.12 -12.74
C CYS A 14 22.14 -15.68 -12.01
N GLY A 15 22.31 -15.98 -10.72
CA GLY A 15 21.18 -15.99 -9.81
C GLY A 15 20.54 -14.62 -9.92
N SER A 16 19.40 -14.56 -10.60
CA SER A 16 18.44 -13.51 -10.35
C SER A 16 17.88 -13.79 -8.97
N ASP A 17 18.64 -13.44 -7.93
CA ASP A 17 17.99 -12.81 -6.79
C ASP A 17 17.38 -11.55 -7.38
N ALA A 18 16.18 -11.70 -7.96
CA ALA A 18 15.34 -10.59 -8.33
C ALA A 18 15.25 -9.78 -7.04
N PHE A 19 15.86 -8.59 -7.03
CA PHE A 19 15.85 -7.71 -5.88
C PHE A 19 14.41 -7.68 -5.37
N GLU A 20 14.18 -8.24 -4.18
CA GLU A 20 12.84 -8.34 -3.63
C GLU A 20 12.29 -6.91 -3.59
N ARG A 21 11.24 -6.63 -4.38
CA ARG A 21 10.67 -5.28 -4.44
C ARG A 21 10.29 -4.85 -3.03
N CYS A 22 10.58 -3.60 -2.70
CA CYS A 22 10.30 -3.01 -1.39
C CYS A 22 8.83 -3.16 -0.98
N VAL A 23 7.92 -3.04 -1.95
CA VAL A 23 6.52 -3.46 -1.85
C VAL A 23 6.16 -4.37 -3.02
N PRO A 24 5.14 -5.25 -2.90
CA PRO A 24 4.61 -5.96 -4.05
C PRO A 24 4.07 -4.99 -5.12
N GLU A 25 4.11 -5.42 -6.39
CA GLU A 25 3.50 -4.66 -7.48
C GLU A 25 2.02 -4.37 -7.22
N ALA A 26 1.55 -3.22 -7.70
CA ALA A 26 0.15 -2.85 -7.63
C ALA A 26 -0.72 -3.91 -8.32
N ALA A 27 -1.74 -4.37 -7.61
CA ALA A 27 -2.58 -5.46 -8.06
C ALA A 27 -3.63 -4.97 -9.08
N ASP A 28 -3.75 -5.69 -10.19
CA ASP A 28 -4.86 -5.51 -11.15
C ASP A 28 -6.21 -5.95 -10.55
N THR A 29 -6.14 -6.86 -9.57
CA THR A 29 -7.29 -7.40 -8.87
C THR A 29 -6.98 -7.56 -7.39
N ALA A 30 -7.80 -6.97 -6.53
CA ALA A 30 -7.82 -7.23 -5.11
C ALA A 30 -9.26 -7.23 -4.59
N GLY A 31 -9.55 -8.09 -3.62
CA GLY A 31 -10.85 -8.13 -2.94
C GLY A 31 -10.79 -7.50 -1.55
N ALA A 32 -11.90 -6.94 -1.09
CA ALA A 32 -12.03 -6.35 0.24
C ALA A 32 -11.64 -7.34 1.36
N ALA A 33 -11.99 -8.62 1.22
CA ALA A 33 -11.65 -9.64 2.21
C ALA A 33 -10.14 -9.86 2.38
N GLN A 34 -9.32 -9.58 1.36
CA GLN A 34 -7.86 -9.69 1.45
C GLN A 34 -7.23 -8.50 2.18
N LEU A 35 -7.96 -7.40 2.32
CA LEU A 35 -7.50 -6.17 2.99
C LEU A 35 -8.02 -6.04 4.42
N ALA A 36 -9.05 -6.80 4.81
CA ALA A 36 -9.58 -6.72 6.16
C ALA A 36 -8.50 -7.04 7.21
N GLY A 37 -8.31 -6.16 8.19
CA GLY A 37 -7.29 -6.30 9.23
C GLY A 37 -6.61 -4.97 9.57
N THR A 38 -5.50 -5.06 10.30
CA THR A 38 -4.73 -3.89 10.74
C THR A 38 -3.42 -3.81 9.97
N PHE A 39 -3.18 -2.65 9.36
CA PHE A 39 -1.93 -2.29 8.71
C PHE A 39 -1.10 -1.39 9.62
N GLU A 40 0.20 -1.62 9.63
CA GLU A 40 1.18 -0.81 10.36
C GLU A 40 2.15 -0.17 9.38
N GLY A 41 2.43 1.12 9.60
CA GLY A 41 3.30 1.86 8.71
C GLY A 41 4.78 1.54 8.87
N GLU A 42 5.48 1.52 7.75
CA GLU A 42 6.93 1.34 7.66
C GLU A 42 7.59 2.65 7.19
N LEU A 43 8.89 2.80 7.46
CA LEU A 43 9.70 3.97 7.09
C LEU A 43 9.05 5.32 7.50
N GLU A 44 8.67 6.16 6.54
CA GLU A 44 8.08 7.47 6.80
C GLU A 44 6.69 7.37 7.40
N ALA A 45 5.97 6.26 7.14
CA ALA A 45 4.70 5.95 7.77
C ALA A 45 4.85 5.32 9.16
N LYS A 46 6.07 5.20 9.72
CA LYS A 46 6.27 4.55 11.02
C LYS A 46 5.42 5.19 12.12
N GLY A 47 4.58 4.37 12.76
CA GLY A 47 3.66 4.80 13.81
C GLY A 47 2.25 5.12 13.31
N VAL A 48 2.03 5.12 11.99
CA VAL A 48 0.71 5.13 11.36
C VAL A 48 0.06 3.76 11.54
N ARG A 49 -1.23 3.75 11.84
CA ARG A 49 -2.04 2.53 11.87
C ARG A 49 -3.32 2.76 11.09
N LEU A 50 -3.68 1.78 10.26
CA LEU A 50 -4.97 1.71 9.57
C LEU A 50 -5.64 0.39 9.93
N THR A 51 -6.88 0.42 10.38
CA THR A 51 -7.67 -0.81 10.58
C THR A 51 -8.86 -0.79 9.64
N LEU A 52 -8.96 -1.82 8.79
CA LEU A 52 -10.06 -2.02 7.86
C LEU A 52 -10.97 -3.15 8.37
N ALA A 53 -12.22 -2.82 8.64
CA ALA A 53 -13.26 -3.77 8.97
C ALA A 53 -14.23 -3.91 7.80
N LEU A 54 -14.63 -5.14 7.47
CA LEU A 54 -15.69 -5.37 6.49
C LEU A 54 -17.05 -5.00 7.08
N THR A 55 -17.88 -4.32 6.30
CA THR A 55 -19.28 -4.14 6.67
C THR A 55 -20.05 -5.39 6.24
N PRO A 56 -20.76 -6.08 7.17
CA PRO A 56 -21.55 -7.24 6.83
C PRO A 56 -22.53 -6.97 5.68
N GLY A 57 -22.57 -7.87 4.70
CA GLY A 57 -23.47 -7.75 3.54
C GLY A 57 -22.95 -6.85 2.41
N THR A 58 -21.75 -6.27 2.54
CA THR A 58 -21.09 -5.53 1.45
C THR A 58 -19.92 -6.35 0.88
N ALA A 59 -19.84 -6.44 -0.45
CA ALA A 59 -18.80 -7.23 -1.12
C ALA A 59 -17.49 -6.46 -1.37
N HIS A 60 -17.51 -5.13 -1.17
CA HIS A 60 -16.47 -4.25 -1.71
C HIS A 60 -15.82 -3.34 -0.68
N GLY A 61 -16.16 -3.43 0.62
CA GLY A 61 -15.57 -2.53 1.61
C GLY A 61 -16.14 -2.62 3.01
N GLY A 62 -16.02 -1.53 3.75
CA GLY A 62 -16.61 -1.41 5.08
C GLY A 62 -16.23 -0.13 5.81
N SER A 63 -15.96 -0.23 7.11
CA SER A 63 -15.52 0.89 7.93
C SER A 63 -14.04 0.81 8.23
N PHE A 64 -13.42 1.96 8.49
CA PHE A 64 -12.03 2.02 8.90
C PHE A 64 -11.81 2.96 10.08
N THR A 65 -10.67 2.76 10.75
CA THR A 65 -10.09 3.74 11.68
C THR A 65 -8.61 3.95 11.34
N VAL A 66 -8.12 5.15 11.60
CA VAL A 66 -6.70 5.49 11.48
C VAL A 66 -6.15 6.14 12.74
N GLU A 67 -4.86 5.93 12.98
CA GLU A 67 -4.08 6.60 14.01
C GLU A 67 -2.82 7.20 13.38
N ASN A 68 -2.47 8.42 13.78
CA ASN A 68 -1.33 9.19 13.26
C ASN A 68 -1.33 9.34 11.73
N TRP A 69 -2.50 9.41 11.11
CA TRP A 69 -2.65 9.58 9.66
C TRP A 69 -2.14 10.94 9.20
N PRO A 70 -1.37 11.03 8.10
CA PRO A 70 -0.81 12.31 7.66
C PRO A 70 -1.91 13.25 7.17
N THR A 71 -1.86 14.51 7.59
CA THR A 71 -2.85 15.52 7.15
C THR A 71 -2.62 16.01 5.71
N GLY A 72 -1.47 15.68 5.10
CA GLY A 72 -1.07 16.17 3.77
C GLY A 72 -0.60 17.64 3.80
N ASP A 73 -0.50 18.23 2.60
CA ASP A 73 0.00 19.60 2.37
C ASP A 73 -1.08 20.69 2.45
N SER A 74 -2.31 20.33 2.81
CA SER A 74 -3.49 21.19 2.73
C SER A 74 -3.63 22.16 3.91
N SER A 75 -4.55 23.13 3.78
CA SER A 75 -4.96 24.08 4.84
C SER A 75 -5.50 23.39 6.10
N PHE A 76 -5.88 22.11 5.99
CA PHE A 76 -6.32 21.25 7.07
C PHE A 76 -5.20 21.00 8.11
N HIS A 77 -3.94 21.03 7.68
CA HIS A 77 -2.77 20.91 8.55
C HIS A 77 -2.73 22.00 9.62
N ALA A 78 -3.17 23.21 9.32
CA ALA A 78 -3.19 24.32 10.29
C ALA A 78 -4.13 24.05 11.48
N HIS A 79 -5.15 23.20 11.30
CA HIS A 79 -6.17 22.93 12.32
C HIS A 79 -5.93 21.61 13.06
N LEU A 80 -5.51 20.55 12.35
CA LEU A 80 -5.28 19.23 12.94
C LEU A 80 -3.81 18.95 13.28
N GLY A 81 -2.88 19.77 12.79
CA GLY A 81 -1.46 19.50 12.84
C GLY A 81 -1.01 18.53 11.73
N LYS A 82 0.19 17.97 11.91
CA LYS A 82 0.86 17.10 10.92
C LYS A 82 0.17 15.75 10.70
N ALA A 83 -0.52 15.27 11.74
CA ALA A 83 -1.17 13.99 11.72
C ALA A 83 -2.42 13.99 12.61
N PHE A 84 -3.36 13.10 12.31
CA PHE A 84 -4.62 12.99 13.02
C PHE A 84 -5.04 11.53 13.23
N SER A 85 -6.02 11.31 14.11
CA SER A 85 -6.76 10.05 14.20
C SER A 85 -8.17 10.28 13.68
N GLY A 86 -8.74 9.28 13.01
CA GLY A 86 -9.97 9.45 12.28
C GLY A 86 -10.67 8.14 11.97
N SER A 87 -11.83 8.27 11.35
CA SER A 87 -12.68 7.13 10.99
C SER A 87 -13.51 7.45 9.75
N GLY A 88 -14.02 6.40 9.11
CA GLY A 88 -14.81 6.56 7.91
C GLY A 88 -15.19 5.24 7.26
N THR A 89 -15.47 5.31 5.96
CA THR A 89 -15.77 4.13 5.14
C THR A 89 -14.70 3.92 4.09
N TRP A 90 -14.52 2.69 3.66
CA TRP A 90 -13.57 2.35 2.62
C TRP A 90 -14.19 1.42 1.61
N VAL A 91 -13.67 1.47 0.39
CA VAL A 91 -14.03 0.56 -0.69
C VAL A 91 -12.80 0.17 -1.49
N VAL A 92 -12.87 -1.02 -2.09
CA VAL A 92 -11.95 -1.45 -3.14
C VAL A 92 -12.55 -1.06 -4.47
N ASP A 93 -11.96 -0.06 -5.11
CA ASP A 93 -12.34 0.42 -6.43
C ASP A 93 -11.63 -0.42 -7.50
N PRO A 94 -12.37 -1.21 -8.30
CA PRO A 94 -11.76 -2.13 -9.25
C PRO A 94 -11.03 -1.38 -10.39
N ALA A 95 -10.04 -2.06 -10.97
CA ALA A 95 -9.49 -1.68 -12.26
C ALA A 95 -10.62 -1.61 -13.32
N GLY A 96 -10.51 -0.68 -14.26
CA GLY A 96 -11.57 -0.39 -15.25
C GLY A 96 -11.00 0.15 -16.55
N SER A 97 -11.87 0.52 -17.50
CA SER A 97 -11.50 0.90 -18.88
C SER A 97 -10.63 2.16 -19.04
N GLY A 98 -10.13 2.73 -17.95
CA GLY A 98 -9.12 3.80 -17.93
C GLY A 98 -8.23 3.77 -16.68
N ARG A 99 -8.23 2.67 -15.93
CA ARG A 99 -7.38 2.47 -14.75
C ARG A 99 -6.87 1.04 -14.73
N ASP A 100 -5.56 0.90 -14.80
CA ASP A 100 -4.93 -0.41 -14.94
C ASP A 100 -4.96 -1.21 -13.63
N ARG A 101 -5.10 -0.54 -12.48
CA ARG A 101 -4.92 -1.17 -11.15
C ARG A 101 -6.12 -0.95 -10.22
N THR A 102 -6.34 -1.92 -9.34
CA THR A 102 -7.29 -1.81 -8.23
C THR A 102 -6.76 -0.86 -7.17
N THR A 103 -7.64 -0.04 -6.59
CA THR A 103 -7.27 1.01 -5.62
C THR A 103 -8.10 0.90 -4.35
N LEU A 104 -7.48 1.14 -3.20
CA LEU A 104 -8.19 1.35 -1.93
C LEU A 104 -8.59 2.83 -1.84
N LEU A 105 -9.88 3.10 -1.70
CA LEU A 105 -10.42 4.42 -1.44
C LEU A 105 -10.89 4.53 0.01
N LEU A 106 -10.49 5.61 0.67
CA LEU A 106 -10.91 5.98 2.02
C LEU A 106 -11.79 7.23 1.93
N ASP A 107 -12.95 7.18 2.56
CA ASP A 107 -13.87 8.30 2.70
C ASP A 107 -13.99 8.65 4.18
N PHE A 108 -13.37 9.75 4.58
CA PHE A 108 -13.26 10.18 5.97
C PHE A 108 -14.56 10.84 6.44
N ALA A 109 -15.12 10.30 7.53
CA ALA A 109 -16.22 10.95 8.25
C ALA A 109 -15.71 11.78 9.43
N GLU A 110 -14.59 11.34 10.02
CA GLU A 110 -13.95 12.02 11.14
C GLU A 110 -12.44 12.16 10.92
N PRO A 111 -11.86 13.32 11.30
CA PRO A 111 -12.52 14.56 11.68
C PRO A 111 -13.42 15.14 10.59
N GLU A 112 -14.46 15.88 10.99
CA GLU A 112 -15.39 16.49 10.03
C GLU A 112 -14.67 17.49 9.11
N GLY A 113 -15.13 17.58 7.86
CA GLY A 113 -14.67 18.56 6.88
C GLY A 113 -13.49 18.12 6.02
N ILE A 114 -12.94 16.91 6.24
CA ILE A 114 -11.95 16.31 5.33
C ILE A 114 -12.65 16.01 4.01
N MET A 115 -12.15 16.57 2.92
CA MET A 115 -12.61 16.28 1.57
C MET A 115 -11.65 15.36 0.82
N GLN A 116 -12.14 14.78 -0.27
CA GLN A 116 -11.32 13.95 -1.15
C GLN A 116 -10.10 14.73 -1.66
N GLY A 117 -8.91 14.16 -1.51
CA GLY A 117 -7.62 14.75 -1.87
C GLY A 117 -7.01 15.70 -0.83
N ASP A 118 -7.69 15.96 0.30
CA ASP A 118 -7.10 16.78 1.37
C ASP A 118 -5.99 16.05 2.12
N THR A 119 -6.01 14.71 2.09
CA THR A 119 -5.07 13.77 2.72
C THR A 119 -4.86 12.55 1.80
N LEU A 120 -4.02 11.59 2.23
CA LEU A 120 -3.91 10.28 1.59
C LEU A 120 -5.21 9.50 1.78
N ASP A 121 -6.06 9.55 0.77
CA ASP A 121 -7.38 8.91 0.72
C ASP A 121 -7.51 7.88 -0.42
N ARG A 122 -6.46 7.79 -1.24
CA ARG A 122 -6.33 6.86 -2.36
C ARG A 122 -5.01 6.13 -2.26
N LEU A 123 -5.05 4.81 -2.13
CA LEU A 123 -3.86 3.98 -1.95
C LEU A 123 -3.82 2.85 -2.97
N SER A 124 -2.64 2.62 -3.52
CA SER A 124 -2.34 1.42 -4.30
C SER A 124 -2.37 0.19 -3.39
N ILE A 125 -2.73 -0.97 -3.95
CA ILE A 125 -2.78 -2.24 -3.22
C ILE A 125 -1.73 -3.17 -3.81
N GLY A 126 -0.78 -3.63 -3.01
CA GLY A 126 0.21 -4.63 -3.41
C GLY A 126 0.04 -5.92 -2.65
N ILE A 127 -0.06 -7.06 -3.35
CA ILE A 127 -0.19 -8.38 -2.72
C ILE A 127 0.79 -9.35 -3.39
N ASP A 128 1.62 -10.01 -2.59
CA ASP A 128 2.39 -11.18 -2.99
C ASP A 128 2.09 -12.39 -2.09
N ALA A 129 2.80 -13.51 -2.29
CA ALA A 129 2.57 -14.75 -1.54
C ALA A 129 2.76 -14.63 -0.02
N LYS A 130 3.44 -13.58 0.46
CA LYS A 130 3.84 -13.42 1.87
C LYS A 130 3.37 -12.10 2.48
N ARG A 131 3.05 -11.11 1.66
CA ARG A 131 2.88 -9.72 2.10
C ARG A 131 1.68 -9.08 1.41
N THR A 132 0.93 -8.31 2.19
CA THR A 132 -0.10 -7.39 1.71
C THR A 132 0.28 -5.99 2.17
N PHE A 133 0.31 -5.05 1.24
CA PHE A 133 0.61 -3.64 1.48
C PHE A 133 -0.44 -2.73 0.87
N VAL A 134 -0.59 -1.56 1.48
CA VAL A 134 -1.20 -0.39 0.87
C VAL A 134 -0.20 0.75 0.91
N TYR A 135 -0.10 1.55 -0.15
CA TYR A 135 0.93 2.58 -0.28
C TYR A 135 0.50 3.73 -1.19
N ASP A 136 1.14 4.88 -1.02
CA ASP A 136 1.05 6.00 -1.96
C ASP A 136 1.86 5.71 -3.23
N ASP A 137 1.47 6.31 -4.35
CA ASP A 137 2.16 6.23 -5.66
C ASP A 137 2.39 4.81 -6.26
N PRO A 138 1.81 4.49 -7.43
CA PRO A 138 2.07 3.25 -8.13
C PRO A 138 3.35 3.26 -9.02
N ASP A 139 4.19 4.30 -9.02
CA ASP A 139 5.42 4.32 -9.85
C ASP A 139 6.25 3.04 -9.59
N PRO A 140 6.37 2.14 -10.59
CA PRO A 140 7.00 0.83 -10.39
C PRO A 140 8.51 0.91 -10.21
N ASP A 141 9.12 2.04 -10.53
CA ASP A 141 10.58 2.25 -10.47
C ASP A 141 11.01 2.91 -9.13
N VAL A 142 10.06 3.41 -8.33
CA VAL A 142 10.33 4.09 -7.05
C VAL A 142 9.69 3.32 -5.90
N CYS A 143 10.43 3.18 -4.81
CA CYS A 143 9.87 2.62 -3.58
C CYS A 143 9.01 3.67 -2.88
N PRO A 144 7.74 3.37 -2.54
CA PRO A 144 6.89 4.33 -1.87
C PRO A 144 7.39 4.58 -0.44
N ASP A 145 7.48 5.87 -0.10
CA ASP A 145 7.89 6.35 1.22
C ASP A 145 6.78 6.11 2.24
N PHE A 146 5.52 6.37 1.85
CA PHE A 146 4.35 6.05 2.67
C PHE A 146 3.81 4.67 2.32
N ARG A 147 4.07 3.70 3.18
CA ARG A 147 3.55 2.34 3.01
C ARG A 147 3.14 1.70 4.32
N LEU A 148 2.06 0.96 4.26
CA LEU A 148 1.50 0.23 5.40
C LEU A 148 1.47 -1.25 5.04
N ARG A 149 1.97 -2.09 5.95
CA ARG A 149 1.96 -3.54 5.80
C ARG A 149 0.86 -4.14 6.65
N LEU A 150 0.08 -5.05 6.07
CA LEU A 150 -0.91 -5.83 6.83
C LEU A 150 -0.17 -6.65 7.89
N ARG A 151 -0.58 -6.50 9.15
CA ARG A 151 -0.05 -7.29 10.24
C ARG A 151 -0.57 -8.72 10.11
N THR A 152 0.34 -9.65 9.92
CA THR A 152 0.04 -11.07 10.05
C THR A 152 -0.06 -11.40 11.54
N GLY A 153 -1.18 -11.98 11.94
CA GLY A 153 -1.42 -12.43 13.32
C GLY A 153 -0.66 -13.70 13.67
#